data_AF-A0A0F2JGK6-F1
#
_entry.id   AF-A0A0F2JGK6-F1
#
_cell.length_a   1.000
_cell.length_b   1.000
_cell.length_c   1.000
_cell.angle_alpha   90.00
_cell.angle_beta   90.00
_cell.angle_gamma   90.00
#
_symmetry.space_group_name_H-M   'P 1'
#
loop_
_entity.id
_entity.type
_entity.pdbx_description
1 polymer ?
#
loop_
_entity_poly.entity_id
_entity_poly.type
_entity_poly.pdbx_seq_one_letter_code
_entity_poly.pdbx_strand_id
1 'polypeptide(L)'
;MENLPKKFKLFFALVTASATIVLGWNIIHTDWSNIQLIHVIVFGILAIASESLPVALPKGGYVTVSYAIFLSSLILFPLGVTLTAVAISGLIIFGKVASEQPLYKRVFNASQYVLSLAAAYSAINFFDPALFQFDWKSMLHYLAAASIFMIINITILSSQSP
;
A
#
# COMPACT_ATOMS: atom_id res chain seq x y z
N MET A 1 -5.29 17.05 -14.88
CA MET A 1 -6.51 16.28 -14.54
C MET A 1 -7.71 16.64 -15.41
N GLU A 2 -7.71 17.77 -16.12
CA GLU A 2 -8.90 18.31 -16.79
C GLU A 2 -9.50 17.36 -17.84
N ASN A 3 -8.66 16.62 -18.56
CA ASN A 3 -9.07 15.70 -19.63
C ASN A 3 -9.55 14.31 -19.17
N LEU A 4 -9.65 14.04 -17.86
CA LEU A 4 -10.09 12.74 -17.36
C LEU A 4 -11.62 12.61 -17.32
N PRO A 5 -12.20 11.42 -17.56
CA PRO A 5 -13.63 11.19 -17.45
C PRO A 5 -14.17 11.58 -16.06
N LYS A 6 -15.37 12.20 -16.01
CA LYS A 6 -16.00 12.62 -14.74
C LYS A 6 -16.16 11.46 -13.74
N LYS A 7 -16.52 10.28 -14.24
CA LYS A 7 -16.63 9.04 -13.42
C LYS A 7 -15.30 8.69 -12.76
N PHE A 8 -14.19 8.76 -13.50
CA PHE A 8 -12.85 8.52 -12.96
C PHE A 8 -12.47 9.57 -11.90
N LYS A 9 -12.77 10.85 -12.12
CA LYS A 9 -12.49 11.91 -11.13
C LYS A 9 -13.21 11.67 -9.81
N LEU A 10 -14.48 11.27 -9.87
CA LEU A 10 -15.26 10.92 -8.68
C LEU A 10 -14.67 9.69 -7.97
N PHE A 11 -14.37 8.63 -8.72
CA PHE A 11 -13.75 7.42 -8.16
C PHE A 11 -12.40 7.71 -7.51
N PHE A 12 -11.53 8.45 -8.21
CA PHE A 12 -10.25 8.94 -7.67
C PHE A 12 -10.44 9.70 -6.35
N ALA A 13 -11.40 10.63 -6.31
CA ALA A 13 -11.66 11.42 -5.12
C ALA A 13 -12.13 10.55 -3.94
N LEU A 14 -13.02 9.58 -4.19
CA LEU A 14 -13.50 8.64 -3.17
C LEU A 14 -12.36 7.77 -2.64
N VAL A 15 -11.58 7.15 -3.53
CA VAL A 15 -10.44 6.31 -3.14
C VAL A 15 -9.42 7.11 -2.32
N THR A 16 -9.08 8.32 -2.76
CA THR A 16 -8.11 9.18 -2.07
C THR A 16 -8.65 9.66 -0.72
N ALA A 17 -9.92 10.05 -0.64
CA ALA A 17 -10.54 10.47 0.61
C ALA A 17 -10.60 9.32 1.62
N SER A 18 -11.04 8.12 1.19
CA SER A 18 -11.07 6.93 2.04
C SER A 18 -9.68 6.56 2.53
N ALA A 19 -8.67 6.56 1.66
CA ALA A 19 -7.30 6.27 2.05
C ALA A 19 -6.76 7.30 3.04
N THR A 20 -7.06 8.59 2.84
CA THR A 20 -6.62 9.66 3.73
C THR A 20 -7.24 9.53 5.12
N ILE A 21 -8.54 9.20 5.20
CA ILE A 21 -9.23 8.96 6.47
C ILE A 21 -8.62 7.75 7.18
N VAL A 22 -8.44 6.63 6.48
CA VAL A 22 -7.86 5.39 7.04
C VAL A 22 -6.42 5.61 7.51
N LEU A 23 -5.59 6.28 6.71
CA LEU A 23 -4.21 6.61 7.05
C LEU A 23 -4.16 7.55 8.27
N GLY A 24 -4.90 8.66 8.22
CA GLY A 24 -4.92 9.65 9.29
C GLY A 24 -5.39 9.07 10.62
N TRP A 25 -6.46 8.28 10.59
CA TRP A 25 -6.96 7.58 11.78
C TRP A 25 -5.89 6.67 12.40
N ASN A 26 -5.22 5.86 11.59
CA ASN A 26 -4.19 4.94 12.07
C ASN A 26 -2.91 5.64 12.53
N ILE A 27 -2.54 6.77 11.93
CA ILE A 27 -1.43 7.59 12.41
C ILE A 27 -1.73 8.12 13.82
N ILE A 28 -2.94 8.64 14.06
CA ILE A 28 -3.31 9.24 15.35
C ILE A 28 -3.41 8.18 16.47
N HIS A 29 -3.84 6.96 16.12
CA HIS A 29 -4.02 5.85 17.09
C HIS A 29 -2.80 4.92 17.20
N THR A 30 -1.69 5.26 16.55
CA THR A 30 -0.44 4.50 16.72
C THR A 30 0.39 5.12 17.84
N ASP A 31 0.84 4.29 18.78
CA ASP A 31 1.78 4.71 19.82
C ASP A 31 3.17 4.90 19.21
N TRP A 32 3.47 6.14 18.84
CA TRP A 32 4.74 6.49 18.19
C TRP A 32 5.91 6.47 19.18
N SER A 33 6.97 5.77 18.78
CA SER A 33 8.27 5.80 19.43
C SER A 33 9.37 6.04 18.40
N ASN A 34 10.58 6.38 18.86
CA ASN A 34 11.73 6.55 17.96
C ASN A 34 12.00 5.28 17.13
N ILE A 35 11.75 4.10 17.71
CA ILE A 35 11.89 2.82 17.02
C ILE A 35 10.89 2.70 15.86
N GLN A 36 9.62 3.09 16.09
CA GLN A 36 8.62 3.09 15.03
C GLN A 36 8.95 4.05 13.90
N LEU A 37 9.52 5.22 14.21
CA LEU A 37 9.99 6.17 13.20
C LEU A 37 11.15 5.57 12.36
N ILE A 38 12.08 4.84 13.00
CA ILE A 38 13.13 4.12 12.29
C ILE A 38 12.52 3.07 11.35
N HIS A 39 11.50 2.32 11.80
CA HIS A 39 10.81 1.35 10.94
C HIS A 39 10.15 2.03 9.72
N VAL A 40 9.47 3.17 9.90
CA VAL A 40 8.93 3.96 8.78
C VAL A 40 10.02 4.34 7.79
N ILE A 41 11.17 4.81 8.28
CA ILE A 41 12.29 5.24 7.42
C ILE A 41 12.87 4.04 6.67
N VAL A 42 13.20 2.94 7.38
CA VAL A 42 13.84 1.77 6.78
C VAL A 42 12.92 1.10 5.76
N PHE A 43 11.69 0.78 6.13
CA PHE A 43 10.74 0.13 5.22
C PHE A 43 10.24 1.09 4.15
N GLY A 44 10.16 2.39 4.44
CA GLY A 44 9.89 3.43 3.45
C GLY A 44 10.97 3.49 2.38
N ILE A 45 12.25 3.51 2.76
CA ILE A 45 13.37 3.51 1.80
C ILE A 45 13.36 2.24 0.94
N LEU A 46 13.20 1.06 1.55
CA LEU A 46 13.12 -0.21 0.82
C LEU A 46 11.95 -0.21 -0.18
N ALA A 47 10.79 0.26 0.26
CA ALA A 47 9.60 0.36 -0.57
C ALA A 47 9.78 1.36 -1.73
N ILE A 48 10.32 2.55 -1.45
CA ILE A 48 10.63 3.57 -2.47
C ILE A 48 11.60 3.01 -3.50
N ALA A 49 12.67 2.35 -3.05
CA ALA A 49 13.65 1.73 -3.94
C ALA A 49 12.99 0.67 -4.83
N SER A 50 12.13 -0.17 -4.26
CA SER A 50 11.39 -1.19 -5.01
C SER A 50 10.39 -0.60 -6.01
N GLU A 51 9.67 0.48 -5.65
CA GLU A 51 8.73 1.15 -6.56
C GLU A 51 9.45 1.94 -7.66
N SER A 52 10.67 2.39 -7.39
CA SER A 52 11.52 3.11 -8.36
C SER A 52 12.19 2.20 -9.38
N LEU A 53 12.17 0.87 -9.16
CA LEU A 53 12.82 -0.14 -10.00
C LEU A 53 11.80 -1.14 -10.58
N PRO A 54 10.79 -0.68 -11.34
CA PRO A 54 9.84 -1.58 -11.98
C PRO A 54 10.53 -2.39 -13.09
N VAL A 55 10.12 -3.65 -13.19
CA VAL A 55 10.53 -4.56 -14.26
C VAL A 55 9.49 -4.51 -15.38
N ALA A 56 9.93 -4.25 -16.60
CA ALA A 56 9.07 -4.26 -17.77
C ALA A 56 8.61 -5.68 -18.10
N LEU A 57 7.32 -5.85 -18.39
CA LEU A 57 6.76 -7.14 -18.79
C LEU A 57 6.80 -7.33 -20.32
N PRO A 58 6.95 -8.57 -20.83
CA PRO A 58 7.06 -8.85 -22.26
C PRO A 58 5.89 -8.36 -23.13
N LYS A 59 4.68 -8.23 -22.53
CA LYS A 59 3.46 -7.76 -23.21
C LYS A 59 3.15 -6.29 -22.93
N GLY A 60 4.14 -5.52 -22.47
CA GLY A 60 3.97 -4.17 -21.98
C GLY A 60 3.50 -4.13 -20.53
N GLY A 61 3.59 -2.94 -19.93
CA GLY A 61 3.36 -2.75 -18.50
C GLY A 61 4.58 -3.02 -17.64
N TYR A 62 4.40 -2.81 -16.34
CA TYR A 62 5.47 -2.82 -15.35
C TYR A 62 4.98 -3.51 -14.08
N VAL A 63 5.89 -4.24 -13.42
CA VAL A 63 5.64 -4.84 -12.11
C VAL A 63 6.74 -4.45 -11.15
N THR A 64 6.38 -4.18 -9.90
CA THR A 64 7.30 -3.90 -8.80
C THR A 64 7.18 -5.01 -7.76
N VAL A 65 8.24 -5.19 -6.95
CA VAL A 65 8.30 -6.23 -5.90
C VAL A 65 7.94 -5.69 -4.51
N SER A 66 7.35 -4.50 -4.44
CA SER A 66 7.05 -3.76 -3.20
C SER A 66 6.03 -4.49 -2.33
N TYR A 67 5.20 -5.33 -2.92
CA TYR A 67 4.22 -6.17 -2.23
C TYR A 67 4.83 -6.98 -1.07
N ALA A 68 6.00 -7.59 -1.28
CA ALA A 68 6.66 -8.37 -0.23
C ALA A 68 7.07 -7.48 0.97
N ILE A 69 7.53 -6.26 0.68
CA ILE A 69 7.91 -5.26 1.69
C ILE A 69 6.66 -4.79 2.44
N PHE A 70 5.56 -4.53 1.73
CA PHE A 70 4.31 -4.05 2.31
C PHE A 70 3.71 -5.07 3.28
N LEU A 71 3.61 -6.33 2.87
CA LEU A 71 3.10 -7.40 3.74
C LEU A 71 4.02 -7.69 4.91
N SER A 72 5.34 -7.69 4.69
CA SER A 72 6.30 -7.88 5.79
C SER A 72 6.16 -6.78 6.83
N SER A 73 6.04 -5.52 6.38
CA SER A 73 5.79 -4.37 7.25
C SER A 73 4.49 -4.54 8.04
N LEU A 74 3.42 -4.95 7.36
CA LEU A 74 2.10 -5.18 7.97
C LEU A 74 2.13 -6.24 9.09
N ILE A 75 2.91 -7.29 8.91
CA ILE A 75 3.05 -8.39 9.87
C ILE A 75 3.90 -7.97 11.07
N LEU A 76 4.93 -7.15 10.84
CA LEU A 76 5.94 -6.82 11.85
C LEU A 76 5.61 -5.59 12.68
N PHE A 77 4.84 -4.64 12.14
CA PHE A 77 4.68 -3.31 12.74
C PHE A 77 3.21 -2.91 12.87
N PRO A 78 2.89 -1.97 13.78
CA PRO A 78 1.57 -1.39 13.88
C PRO A 78 1.09 -0.82 12.53
N LEU A 79 -0.23 -0.83 12.34
CA LEU A 79 -0.82 -0.44 11.06
C LEU A 79 -0.44 0.99 10.66
N GLY A 80 -0.39 1.96 11.59
CA GLY A 80 0.01 3.34 11.25
C GLY A 80 1.43 3.43 10.68
N VAL A 81 2.39 2.68 11.25
CA VAL A 81 3.77 2.62 10.73
C VAL A 81 3.80 2.07 9.30
N THR A 82 3.10 0.94 9.10
CA THR A 82 2.99 0.29 7.80
C THR A 82 2.37 1.20 6.75
N LEU A 83 1.20 1.77 7.05
CA LEU A 83 0.47 2.62 6.10
C LEU A 83 1.25 3.89 5.77
N THR A 84 1.95 4.50 6.73
CA THR A 84 2.80 5.67 6.49
C THR A 84 3.96 5.32 5.56
N ALA A 85 4.71 4.25 5.83
CA ALA A 85 5.83 3.83 4.98
C ALA A 85 5.39 3.58 3.53
N VAL A 86 4.26 2.89 3.36
CA VAL A 86 3.73 2.56 2.03
C VAL A 86 3.16 3.77 1.31
N ALA A 87 2.43 4.64 1.99
CA ALA A 87 1.94 5.88 1.40
C ALA A 87 3.10 6.76 0.89
N ILE A 88 4.17 6.88 1.67
CA ILE A 88 5.39 7.60 1.25
C ILE A 88 5.98 6.95 -0.01
N SER A 89 6.07 5.62 -0.07
CA SER A 89 6.63 4.92 -1.23
C SER A 89 5.83 5.08 -2.53
N GLY A 90 4.50 5.17 -2.43
CA GLY A 90 3.65 5.42 -3.59
C GLY A 90 3.75 6.86 -4.11
N LEU A 91 4.07 7.82 -3.23
CA LEU A 91 4.22 9.24 -3.57
C LEU A 91 5.63 9.58 -4.08
N ILE A 92 6.64 9.03 -3.41
CA ILE A 92 8.05 9.28 -3.67
C ILE A 92 8.59 8.10 -4.48
N ILE A 93 8.77 8.34 -5.78
CA ILE A 93 9.45 7.42 -6.70
C ILE A 93 10.53 8.20 -7.45
N PHE A 94 11.59 7.50 -7.83
CA PHE A 94 12.77 8.07 -8.51
C PHE A 94 12.99 7.45 -9.89
N GLY A 95 13.92 8.04 -10.65
CA GLY A 95 14.32 7.55 -11.96
C GLY A 95 13.32 7.84 -13.08
N LYS A 96 13.46 7.12 -14.20
CA LYS A 96 12.66 7.30 -15.42
C LYS A 96 11.15 7.15 -15.17
N VAL A 97 10.78 6.28 -14.25
CA VAL A 97 9.39 6.03 -13.84
C VAL A 97 8.76 7.27 -13.23
N ALA A 98 9.52 8.01 -12.42
CA ALA A 98 9.05 9.25 -11.83
C ALA A 98 8.70 10.27 -12.92
N SER A 99 9.58 10.47 -13.92
CA SER A 99 9.29 11.41 -15.00
C SER A 99 8.07 11.03 -15.85
N GLU A 100 7.78 9.74 -15.98
CA GLU A 100 6.68 9.23 -16.80
C GLU A 100 5.33 9.15 -16.05
N GLN A 101 5.36 9.09 -14.72
CA GLN A 101 4.16 8.99 -13.90
C GLN A 101 3.75 10.36 -13.32
N PRO A 102 2.62 10.94 -13.78
CA PRO A 102 2.11 12.18 -13.23
C PRO A 102 1.64 12.00 -11.79
N LEU A 103 1.71 13.08 -11.00
CA LEU A 103 1.45 13.06 -9.55
C LEU A 103 0.11 12.42 -9.17
N TYR A 104 -0.97 12.67 -9.93
CA TYR A 104 -2.27 12.08 -9.61
C TYR A 104 -2.26 10.54 -9.67
N LYS A 105 -1.47 9.92 -10.57
CA LYS A 105 -1.33 8.46 -10.59
C LYS A 105 -0.60 7.96 -9.35
N ARG A 106 0.43 8.69 -8.92
CA ARG A 106 1.17 8.38 -7.68
C ARG A 106 0.29 8.46 -6.44
N VAL A 107 -0.50 9.53 -6.32
CA VAL A 107 -1.48 9.70 -5.23
C VAL A 107 -2.51 8.57 -5.24
N PHE A 108 -3.01 8.20 -6.42
CA PHE A 108 -3.95 7.09 -6.54
C PHE A 108 -3.32 5.77 -6.12
N ASN A 109 -2.12 5.44 -6.60
CA ASN A 109 -1.41 4.21 -6.25
C ASN A 109 -1.14 4.15 -4.74
N ALA A 110 -0.65 5.23 -4.14
CA ALA A 110 -0.47 5.33 -2.70
C ALA A 110 -1.78 5.07 -1.94
N SER A 111 -2.89 5.65 -2.41
CA SER A 111 -4.21 5.48 -1.82
C SER A 111 -4.73 4.03 -1.95
N GLN A 112 -4.54 3.42 -3.11
CA GLN A 112 -4.86 2.01 -3.36
C GLN A 112 -4.06 1.09 -2.43
N TYR A 113 -2.76 1.34 -2.26
CA TYR A 113 -1.93 0.54 -1.36
C TYR A 113 -2.38 0.64 0.08
N VAL A 114 -2.70 1.85 0.56
CA VAL A 114 -3.22 2.09 1.91
C VAL A 114 -4.51 1.31 2.15
N LEU A 115 -5.49 1.42 1.25
CA LEU A 115 -6.77 0.71 1.39
C LEU A 115 -6.61 -0.81 1.31
N SER A 116 -5.74 -1.29 0.41
CA SER A 116 -5.47 -2.72 0.25
C SER A 116 -4.82 -3.31 1.51
N LEU A 117 -3.86 -2.59 2.12
CA LEU A 117 -3.23 -3.02 3.37
C LEU A 117 -4.16 -2.93 4.57
N ALA A 118 -4.99 -1.89 4.66
CA ALA A 118 -5.99 -1.79 5.72
C ALA A 118 -7.00 -2.96 5.65
N ALA A 119 -7.44 -3.34 4.45
CA ALA A 119 -8.30 -4.52 4.28
C ALA A 119 -7.57 -5.82 4.67
N ALA A 120 -6.31 -5.97 4.28
CA ALA A 120 -5.49 -7.12 4.67
C ALA A 120 -5.26 -7.19 6.18
N TYR A 121 -5.04 -6.05 6.84
CA TYR A 121 -4.90 -5.96 8.30
C TYR A 121 -6.16 -6.45 9.02
N SER A 122 -7.34 -6.03 8.55
CA SER A 122 -8.62 -6.49 9.12
C SER A 122 -8.76 -8.01 9.04
N ALA A 123 -8.25 -8.63 7.97
CA ALA A 123 -8.22 -10.08 7.84
C ALA A 123 -7.31 -10.77 8.86
N ILE A 124 -6.15 -10.18 9.16
CA ILE A 124 -5.24 -10.70 10.21
C ILE A 124 -5.92 -10.62 11.57
N ASN A 125 -6.48 -9.45 11.93
CA ASN A 125 -7.06 -9.22 13.26
C ASN A 125 -8.38 -9.94 13.48
N PHE A 126 -9.11 -10.32 12.43
CA PHE A 126 -10.34 -11.10 12.56
C PHE A 126 -10.11 -12.45 13.29
N PHE A 127 -8.90 -12.99 13.20
CA PHE A 127 -8.52 -14.25 13.85
C PHE A 127 -7.78 -14.07 15.18
N ASP A 128 -7.70 -12.84 15.69
CA ASP A 128 -7.07 -12.45 16.96
C ASP A 128 -5.64 -13.03 17.20
N PRO A 129 -4.72 -13.02 16.22
CA PRO A 129 -3.33 -13.38 16.50
C PRO A 129 -2.69 -12.25 17.32
N ALA A 130 -2.22 -12.57 18.53
CA ALA A 130 -1.37 -11.68 19.29
C ALA A 130 -0.03 -11.48 18.55
N LEU A 131 0.16 -10.33 17.90
CA LEU A 131 1.40 -9.93 17.21
C LEU A 131 1.93 -10.99 16.22
N PHE A 132 3.15 -10.80 15.69
CA PHE A 132 3.80 -11.78 14.83
C PHE A 132 3.94 -13.14 15.53
N GLN A 133 3.44 -14.20 14.89
CA GLN A 133 3.50 -15.57 15.38
C GLN A 133 4.02 -16.50 14.28
N PHE A 134 4.95 -17.36 14.65
CA PHE A 134 5.56 -18.34 13.74
C PHE A 134 4.97 -19.73 13.97
N ASP A 135 3.69 -19.88 13.63
CA ASP A 135 2.97 -21.16 13.66
C ASP A 135 2.15 -21.36 12.38
N TRP A 136 1.74 -22.62 12.13
CA TRP A 136 1.05 -23.00 10.92
C TRP A 136 -0.28 -22.26 10.70
N LYS A 137 -1.03 -21.96 11.78
CA LYS A 137 -2.30 -21.24 11.66
C LYS A 137 -2.06 -19.78 11.28
N SER A 138 -1.06 -19.14 11.89
CA SER A 138 -0.65 -17.77 11.54
C SER A 138 -0.19 -17.66 10.10
N MET A 139 0.52 -18.66 9.55
CA MET A 139 0.86 -18.68 8.13
C MET A 139 -0.37 -18.67 7.21
N LEU A 140 -1.44 -19.39 7.58
CA LEU A 140 -2.69 -19.36 6.82
C LEU A 140 -3.36 -17.98 6.88
N HIS A 141 -3.33 -17.30 8.03
CA HIS A 141 -3.84 -15.93 8.16
C HIS A 141 -3.04 -14.94 7.30
N TYR A 142 -1.71 -15.07 7.27
CA TYR A 142 -0.85 -14.23 6.42
C TYR A 142 -1.12 -14.48 4.94
N LEU A 143 -1.36 -15.72 4.53
CA LEU A 143 -1.74 -16.05 3.14
C LEU A 143 -3.12 -15.49 2.78
N ALA A 144 -4.09 -15.51 3.71
CA ALA A 144 -5.39 -14.91 3.52
C ALA A 144 -5.29 -13.37 3.37
N ALA A 145 -4.51 -12.72 4.24
CA ALA A 145 -4.24 -11.28 4.17
C ALA A 145 -3.54 -10.89 2.85
N ALA A 146 -2.56 -11.68 2.43
CA ALA A 146 -1.87 -11.54 1.15
C ALA A 146 -2.86 -11.60 -0.03
N SER A 147 -3.77 -12.57 -0.01
CA SER A 147 -4.81 -12.75 -1.03
C SER A 147 -5.79 -11.56 -1.05
N ILE A 148 -6.22 -11.09 0.12
CA ILE A 148 -7.13 -9.94 0.25
C ILE A 148 -6.46 -8.66 -0.26
N PHE A 149 -5.20 -8.40 0.12
CA PHE A 149 -4.45 -7.29 -0.43
C PHE A 149 -4.47 -7.34 -1.96
N MET A 150 -4.13 -8.49 -2.54
CA MET A 150 -4.04 -8.66 -3.99
C MET A 150 -5.38 -8.42 -4.68
N ILE A 151 -6.46 -8.99 -4.16
CA ILE A 151 -7.82 -8.84 -4.71
C ILE A 151 -8.25 -7.37 -4.68
N ILE A 152 -8.11 -6.69 -3.54
CA ILE A 152 -8.50 -5.28 -3.41
C ILE A 152 -7.64 -4.40 -4.32
N ASN A 153 -6.32 -4.65 -4.37
CA ASN A 153 -5.39 -3.91 -5.20
C ASN A 153 -5.75 -4.02 -6.68
N ILE A 154 -5.96 -5.24 -7.20
CA ILE A 154 -6.34 -5.47 -8.59
C ILE A 154 -7.73 -4.90 -8.90
N THR A 155 -8.68 -4.99 -7.97
CA THR A 155 -10.05 -4.48 -8.16
C THR A 155 -10.06 -2.95 -8.29
N ILE A 156 -9.32 -2.26 -7.42
CA ILE A 156 -9.21 -0.79 -7.48
C ILE A 156 -8.46 -0.36 -8.74
N LEU A 157 -7.38 -1.07 -9.11
CA LEU A 157 -6.59 -0.79 -10.31
C LEU A 157 -7.40 -0.98 -11.59
N SER A 158 -8.10 -2.11 -11.73
CA SER A 158 -8.90 -2.42 -12.92
C SER A 158 -10.04 -1.43 -13.14
N SER A 159 -10.59 -0.87 -12.06
CA SER A 159 -11.61 0.19 -12.08
C SER A 159 -11.11 1.54 -12.65
N GLN A 160 -9.80 1.68 -12.91
CA GLN A 160 -9.22 2.84 -13.59
C GLN A 160 -9.25 2.75 -15.13
N SER A 161 -9.47 1.57 -15.69
CA SER A 161 -9.42 1.34 -17.13
C SER A 161 -10.72 1.84 -17.80
N PRO A 162 -10.65 2.62 -18.90
CA PRO A 162 -11.84 3.01 -19.66
C PRO A 162 -12.53 1.80 -20.31
#